data_AF-A0A2V1B432-F1
#
_entry.id   AF-A0A2V1B432-F1
#
_cell.length_a   1.000
_cell.length_b   1.000
_cell.length_c   1.000
_cell.angle_alpha   90.00
_cell.angle_beta   90.00
_cell.angle_gamma   90.00
#
_symmetry.space_group_name_H-M   'P 1'
#
loop_
_entity.id
_entity.type
_entity.pdbx_description
1 polymer ?
#
loop_
_entity_poly.entity_id
_entity_poly.type
_entity_poly.pdbx_seq_one_letter_code
_entity_poly.pdbx_strand_id
1 'polypeptide(L)'
;MAKHKKKNYYAVVEGRIAPAICASWGVTNALVSGYSNNKQKGFFTYEEAASFLEGRGHPNYSFFRGSAEGERAPRKGEPLWYAVANGKQVGVYEYYQGGAEGEITGHPHSCHKVFKSREEAEDFIEEYRITADLVDRVFVDEDVGSILGDMLGQLRLGQDNEAAD
;
A
#
# COMPACT_ATOMS: atom_id res chain seq x y z
N MET A 1 -30.64 -4.22 -15.71
CA MET A 1 -29.51 -5.02 -15.22
C MET A 1 -28.68 -4.16 -14.28
N ALA A 2 -28.63 -4.47 -12.98
CA ALA A 2 -27.85 -3.69 -12.02
C ALA A 2 -26.36 -3.83 -12.39
N LYS A 3 -25.74 -2.73 -12.83
CA LYS A 3 -24.29 -2.68 -13.06
C LYS A 3 -23.64 -2.92 -11.70
N HIS A 4 -22.91 -4.02 -11.52
CA HIS A 4 -22.08 -4.21 -10.34
C HIS A 4 -21.09 -3.05 -10.28
N LYS A 5 -21.31 -2.09 -9.36
CA LYS A 5 -20.33 -1.06 -9.05
C LYS A 5 -19.07 -1.77 -8.55
N LYS A 6 -17.89 -1.21 -8.84
CA LYS A 6 -16.63 -1.70 -8.30
C LYS A 6 -16.29 -0.94 -7.04
N LYS A 7 -15.60 -1.63 -6.13
CA LYS A 7 -15.05 -1.04 -4.92
C LYS A 7 -13.77 -0.31 -5.30
N ASN A 8 -13.82 1.00 -5.31
CA ASN A 8 -12.68 1.85 -5.67
C ASN A 8 -12.00 2.45 -4.44
N TYR A 9 -12.63 2.37 -3.27
CA TYR A 9 -12.08 2.91 -2.03
C TYR A 9 -11.74 1.77 -1.09
N TYR A 10 -10.54 1.77 -0.53
CA TYR A 10 -10.07 0.76 0.40
C TYR A 10 -9.72 1.44 1.72
N ALA A 11 -10.39 1.05 2.79
CA ALA A 11 -10.04 1.47 4.15
C ALA A 11 -9.01 0.50 4.71
N VAL A 12 -7.84 1.00 5.09
CA VAL A 12 -6.78 0.28 5.80
C VAL A 12 -6.87 0.66 7.28
N VAL A 13 -7.25 -0.32 8.10
CA VAL A 13 -7.36 -0.20 9.56
C VAL A 13 -6.02 -0.54 10.21
N GLU A 14 -5.36 -1.59 9.71
CA GLU A 14 -4.05 -2.05 10.16
C GLU A 14 -3.19 -2.33 8.93
N GLY A 15 -1.94 -1.87 8.95
CA GLY A 15 -0.98 -1.95 7.87
C GLY A 15 0.31 -1.25 8.27
N ARG A 16 1.21 -1.06 7.32
CA ARG A 16 2.45 -0.28 7.50
C ARG A 16 2.15 1.19 7.79
N ILE A 17 1.27 1.80 6.99
CA ILE A 17 0.70 3.12 7.28
C ILE A 17 -0.81 2.95 7.44
N ALA A 18 -1.30 3.18 8.66
CA ALA A 18 -2.69 3.09 9.02
C ALA A 18 -2.99 4.03 10.22
N PRO A 19 -4.23 4.48 10.41
CA PRO A 19 -5.40 4.24 9.57
C PRO A 19 -5.41 5.11 8.30
N ALA A 20 -5.86 4.55 7.17
CA ALA A 20 -5.84 5.23 5.88
C ALA A 20 -7.01 4.83 4.96
N ILE A 21 -7.37 5.72 4.03
CA ILE A 21 -8.28 5.42 2.92
C ILE A 21 -7.53 5.61 1.61
N CYS A 22 -7.58 4.63 0.72
CA CYS A 22 -6.91 4.65 -0.57
C CYS A 22 -7.94 4.55 -1.70
N ALA A 23 -7.75 5.33 -2.77
CA ALA A 23 -8.59 5.25 -3.98
C ALA A 23 -8.07 4.28 -5.05
N SER A 24 -7.00 3.54 -4.75
CA SER A 24 -6.29 2.64 -5.67
C SER A 24 -5.76 1.42 -4.91
N TRP A 25 -5.86 0.25 -5.53
CA TRP A 25 -5.30 -1.00 -5.01
C TRP A 25 -3.77 -0.96 -4.99
N GLY A 26 -3.13 -0.25 -5.91
CA GLY A 26 -1.66 -0.14 -5.95
C GLY A 26 -1.16 0.51 -4.66
N VAL A 27 -1.75 1.65 -4.31
CA VAL A 27 -1.52 2.33 -3.03
C VAL A 27 -1.84 1.41 -1.85
N THR A 28 -3.04 0.82 -1.82
CA THR A 28 -3.48 -0.04 -0.71
C THR A 28 -2.51 -1.20 -0.48
N ASN A 29 -2.09 -1.87 -1.55
CA ASN A 29 -1.18 -3.00 -1.49
C ASN A 29 0.19 -2.59 -0.93
N ALA A 30 0.74 -1.46 -1.38
CA ALA A 30 1.99 -0.92 -0.83
C ALA A 30 1.87 -0.64 0.69
N LEU A 31 0.73 -0.14 1.16
CA LEU A 31 0.50 0.12 2.59
C LEU A 31 0.36 -1.15 3.44
N VAL A 32 -0.05 -2.29 2.87
CA VAL A 32 -0.32 -3.51 3.66
C VAL A 32 0.66 -4.65 3.39
N SER A 33 1.43 -4.56 2.30
CA SER A 33 2.41 -5.55 1.87
C SER A 33 3.42 -5.85 2.98
N GLY A 34 3.74 -7.13 3.20
CA GLY A 34 4.65 -7.55 4.27
C GLY A 34 4.16 -7.33 5.71
N TYR A 35 2.93 -6.86 5.94
CA TYR A 35 2.37 -6.67 7.29
C TYR A 35 1.44 -7.84 7.66
N SER A 36 1.86 -8.66 8.62
CA SER A 36 1.25 -9.97 8.93
C SER A 36 -0.21 -9.92 9.40
N ASN A 37 -0.63 -8.83 10.04
CA ASN A 37 -1.99 -8.68 10.57
C ASN A 37 -2.76 -7.55 9.87
N ASN A 38 -2.52 -7.31 8.58
CA ASN A 38 -3.19 -6.21 7.90
C ASN A 38 -4.71 -6.39 7.89
N LYS A 39 -5.43 -5.29 8.12
CA LYS A 39 -6.90 -5.24 8.09
C LYS A 39 -7.30 -4.18 7.10
N GLN A 40 -7.76 -4.59 5.93
CA GLN A 40 -8.29 -3.70 4.90
C GLN A 40 -9.68 -4.14 4.44
N LYS A 41 -10.47 -3.17 3.97
CA LYS A 41 -11.80 -3.43 3.42
C LYS A 41 -12.13 -2.46 2.27
N GLY A 42 -12.59 -3.01 1.15
CA GLY A 42 -13.05 -2.23 -0.01
C GLY A 42 -14.53 -1.81 0.06
N PHE A 43 -14.80 -0.59 -0.41
CA PHE A 43 -16.06 0.15 -0.41
C PHE A 43 -16.33 0.82 -1.76
N PHE A 44 -17.59 1.18 -2.02
CA PHE A 44 -18.00 1.82 -3.26
C PHE A 44 -17.79 3.33 -3.25
N THR A 45 -17.92 3.95 -2.09
CA THR A 45 -17.74 5.39 -1.92
C THR A 45 -16.71 5.69 -0.84
N TYR A 46 -16.13 6.88 -0.93
CA TYR A 46 -15.26 7.41 0.12
C TYR A 46 -16.01 7.51 1.46
N GLU A 47 -17.26 7.98 1.44
CA GLU A 47 -18.10 8.15 2.64
C GLU A 47 -18.31 6.83 3.39
N GLU A 48 -18.59 5.73 2.67
CA GLU A 48 -18.71 4.40 3.27
C GLU A 48 -17.40 3.95 3.92
N ALA A 49 -16.26 4.20 3.27
CA ALA A 49 -14.94 3.87 3.80
C ALA A 49 -14.60 4.71 5.05
N ALA A 50 -14.93 6.01 5.03
CA ALA A 50 -14.73 6.94 6.14
C ALA A 50 -15.56 6.55 7.35
N SER A 51 -16.87 6.35 7.18
CA SER A 51 -17.75 5.91 8.27
C SER A 51 -17.33 4.56 8.84
N PHE A 52 -16.75 3.67 8.03
CA PHE A 52 -16.21 2.41 8.53
C PHE A 52 -15.00 2.60 9.46
N LEU A 53 -14.08 3.52 9.14
CA LEU A 53 -12.94 3.84 10.01
C LEU A 53 -13.41 4.57 11.28
N GLU A 54 -14.30 5.54 11.14
CA GLU A 54 -14.89 6.26 12.28
C GLU A 54 -15.62 5.31 13.23
N GLY A 55 -16.43 4.39 12.70
CA GLY A 55 -17.14 3.37 13.47
C GLY A 55 -16.20 2.35 14.14
N ARG A 56 -14.93 2.28 13.74
CA ARG A 56 -13.88 1.47 14.37
C ARG A 56 -13.05 2.26 15.40
N GLY A 57 -13.35 3.55 15.61
CA GLY A 57 -12.62 4.42 16.53
C GLY A 57 -11.42 5.13 15.89
N HIS A 58 -11.36 5.21 14.56
CA HIS A 58 -10.30 5.91 13.83
C HIS A 58 -10.83 7.19 13.14
N PRO A 59 -11.05 8.30 13.87
CA PRO A 59 -11.55 9.55 13.30
C PRO A 59 -10.48 10.32 12.51
N ASN A 60 -9.20 10.10 12.80
CA ASN A 60 -8.07 10.67 12.07
C ASN A 60 -7.47 9.60 11.17
N TYR A 61 -7.57 9.78 9.85
CA TYR A 61 -7.01 8.86 8.86
C TYR A 61 -6.36 9.63 7.69
N SER A 62 -5.34 9.04 7.09
CA SER A 62 -4.71 9.60 5.89
C SER A 62 -5.49 9.22 4.64
N PHE A 63 -5.82 10.19 3.79
CA PHE A 63 -6.43 9.90 2.49
C PHE A 63 -5.39 9.92 1.38
N PHE A 64 -5.17 8.76 0.77
CA PHE A 64 -4.33 8.61 -0.40
C PHE A 64 -5.20 8.67 -1.65
N ARG A 65 -5.19 9.84 -2.29
CA ARG A 65 -5.76 10.01 -3.62
C ARG A 65 -4.87 9.28 -4.62
N GLY A 66 -5.32 8.11 -5.07
CA GLY A 66 -4.81 7.46 -6.28
C GLY A 66 -5.70 7.79 -7.48
N SER A 67 -5.29 7.35 -8.66
CA SER A 67 -6.08 7.33 -9.87
C SER A 67 -7.26 6.43 -9.61
N ALA A 68 -8.46 7.02 -9.65
CA ALA A 68 -9.70 6.28 -9.47
C ALA A 68 -9.71 5.14 -10.49
N GLU A 69 -9.65 3.91 -10.00
CA GLU A 69 -9.40 2.76 -10.85
C GLU A 69 -10.47 2.65 -11.94
N GLY A 70 -10.02 2.51 -13.19
CA GLY A 70 -10.86 2.48 -14.38
C GLY A 70 -11.99 1.44 -14.34
N GLU A 71 -13.04 1.71 -15.14
CA GLU A 71 -14.24 0.89 -15.17
C GLU A 71 -13.98 -0.54 -15.67
N ARG A 72 -14.08 -1.50 -14.73
CA ARG A 72 -14.15 -2.96 -14.96
C ARG A 72 -12.87 -3.60 -15.57
N ALA A 73 -12.57 -4.83 -15.15
CA ALA A 73 -11.57 -5.62 -15.87
C ALA A 73 -12.05 -5.77 -17.33
N PRO A 74 -11.16 -5.68 -18.35
CA PRO A 74 -11.56 -5.66 -19.75
C PRO A 74 -12.41 -6.89 -20.11
N ARG A 75 -13.29 -6.75 -21.13
CA ARG A 75 -14.07 -7.90 -21.61
C ARG A 75 -13.16 -8.83 -22.43
N LYS A 76 -13.52 -10.11 -22.49
CA LYS A 76 -12.79 -11.12 -23.29
C LYS A 76 -12.73 -10.66 -24.76
N GLY A 77 -11.54 -10.32 -25.25
CA GLY A 77 -11.28 -9.90 -26.64
C GLY A 77 -10.83 -8.46 -26.85
N GLU A 78 -10.74 -7.63 -25.79
CA GLU A 78 -10.11 -6.29 -25.85
C GLU A 78 -8.61 -6.39 -25.50
N PRO A 79 -7.74 -5.51 -26.02
CA PRO A 79 -6.34 -5.46 -25.59
C PRO A 79 -6.28 -5.19 -24.09
N LEU A 80 -5.54 -6.00 -23.36
CA LEU A 80 -5.39 -5.93 -21.91
C LEU A 80 -3.96 -5.50 -21.59
N TRP A 81 -3.81 -4.45 -20.78
CA TRP A 81 -2.51 -4.00 -20.28
C TRP A 81 -2.34 -4.48 -18.83
N TYR A 82 -1.42 -5.41 -18.61
CA TYR A 82 -1.13 -5.98 -17.31
C TYR A 82 0.01 -5.17 -16.66
N ALA A 83 -0.32 -4.37 -15.67
CA ALA A 83 0.64 -3.69 -14.82
C ALA A 83 1.18 -4.67 -13.77
N VAL A 84 2.49 -4.84 -13.71
CA VAL A 84 3.20 -5.48 -12.60
C VAL A 84 3.93 -4.37 -11.85
N ALA A 85 3.39 -3.95 -10.71
CA ALA A 85 3.95 -2.89 -9.87
C ALA A 85 4.93 -3.44 -8.82
N ASN A 86 4.74 -4.69 -8.40
CA ASN A 86 5.71 -5.43 -7.59
C ASN A 86 5.79 -6.88 -8.09
N GLY A 87 6.97 -7.28 -8.51
CA GLY A 87 7.28 -8.56 -9.16
C GLY A 87 8.78 -8.70 -9.35
N LYS A 88 9.21 -9.77 -10.01
CA LYS A 88 10.62 -9.95 -10.43
C LYS A 88 11.04 -8.85 -11.41
N GLN A 89 10.21 -8.58 -12.42
CA GLN A 89 10.32 -7.43 -13.30
C GLN A 89 9.06 -6.58 -13.21
N VAL A 90 9.26 -5.29 -12.91
CA VAL A 90 8.21 -4.28 -12.86
C VAL A 90 8.02 -3.69 -14.25
N GLY A 91 6.77 -3.58 -14.69
CA GLY A 91 6.47 -3.08 -16.03
C GLY A 91 5.04 -3.35 -16.48
N VAL A 92 4.72 -2.90 -17.69
CA VAL A 92 3.44 -3.16 -18.35
C VAL A 92 3.62 -4.24 -19.40
N TYR A 93 2.74 -5.25 -19.37
CA TYR A 93 2.77 -6.41 -20.24
C TYR A 93 1.47 -6.49 -21.05
N GLU A 94 1.55 -6.94 -22.30
CA GLU A 94 0.36 -7.14 -23.17
C GLU A 94 -0.35 -8.47 -22.92
N TYR A 95 0.33 -9.43 -22.28
CA TYR A 95 -0.15 -10.78 -22.06
C TYR A 95 0.04 -11.20 -20.60
N TYR A 96 -0.94 -11.95 -20.07
CA TYR A 96 -0.81 -12.58 -18.75
C TYR A 96 0.11 -13.80 -18.84
N GLN A 97 -0.32 -14.82 -19.59
CA GLN A 97 0.48 -16.02 -19.84
C GLN A 97 1.66 -15.68 -20.75
N GLY A 98 2.88 -16.03 -20.32
CA GLY A 98 4.11 -15.69 -21.04
C GLY A 98 4.55 -14.23 -20.90
N GLY A 99 3.84 -13.43 -20.08
CA GLY A 99 4.22 -12.07 -19.71
C GLY A 99 4.15 -11.91 -18.20
N ALA A 100 3.14 -11.20 -17.71
CA ALA A 100 3.01 -10.83 -16.30
C ALA A 100 3.02 -12.02 -15.32
N GLU A 101 2.52 -13.20 -15.71
CA GLU A 101 2.47 -14.40 -14.86
C GLU A 101 3.85 -14.84 -14.34
N GLY A 102 4.89 -14.80 -15.19
CA GLY A 102 6.24 -15.21 -14.80
C GLY A 102 6.87 -14.30 -13.73
N GLU A 103 6.47 -13.03 -13.78
CA GLU A 103 7.00 -11.96 -12.92
C GLU A 103 6.37 -11.96 -11.53
N ILE A 104 5.10 -12.37 -11.44
CA ILE A 104 4.34 -12.43 -10.18
C ILE A 104 4.46 -13.79 -9.50
N THR A 105 4.60 -14.87 -10.28
CA THR A 105 4.56 -16.24 -9.74
C THR A 105 5.77 -16.51 -8.85
N GLY A 106 5.49 -16.83 -7.59
CA GLY A 106 6.49 -17.06 -6.56
C GLY A 106 7.12 -15.79 -5.98
N HIS A 107 6.64 -14.60 -6.37
CA HIS A 107 7.11 -13.33 -5.81
C HIS A 107 6.25 -12.95 -4.59
N PRO A 108 6.82 -12.87 -3.37
CA PRO A 108 6.06 -12.51 -2.19
C PRO A 108 5.53 -11.08 -2.31
N HIS A 109 4.27 -10.90 -1.92
CA HIS A 109 3.57 -9.62 -1.97
C HIS A 109 3.53 -8.98 -3.37
N SER A 110 3.47 -9.81 -4.42
CA SER A 110 3.30 -9.34 -5.79
C SER A 110 2.09 -8.42 -5.92
N CYS A 111 2.26 -7.30 -6.62
CA CYS A 111 1.20 -6.34 -6.90
C CYS A 111 1.07 -6.22 -8.41
N HIS A 112 -0.06 -6.68 -8.93
CA HIS A 112 -0.35 -6.62 -10.35
C HIS A 112 -1.83 -6.39 -10.60
N LYS A 113 -2.15 -5.81 -11.74
CA LYS A 113 -3.52 -5.50 -12.14
C LYS A 113 -3.63 -5.32 -13.65
N VAL A 114 -4.84 -5.48 -14.17
CA VAL A 114 -5.13 -5.33 -15.59
C VAL A 114 -5.97 -4.09 -15.87
N PHE A 115 -5.59 -3.35 -16.91
CA PHE A 115 -6.15 -2.08 -17.34
C PHE A 115 -6.54 -2.12 -18.82
N LYS A 116 -7.34 -1.13 -19.24
CA LYS A 116 -7.78 -0.99 -20.64
C LYS A 116 -6.83 -0.12 -21.45
N SER A 117 -6.14 0.80 -20.79
CA SER A 117 -5.13 1.65 -21.39
C SER A 117 -3.75 1.36 -20.78
N ARG A 118 -2.71 1.59 -21.58
CA ARG A 118 -1.33 1.46 -21.14
C ARG A 118 -0.98 2.55 -20.13
N GLU A 119 -1.49 3.76 -20.35
CA GLU A 119 -1.30 4.91 -19.47
C GLU A 119 -1.87 4.61 -18.08
N GLU A 120 -3.08 4.04 -17.97
CA GLU A 120 -3.65 3.60 -16.69
C GLU A 120 -2.77 2.56 -15.97
N ALA A 121 -2.11 1.68 -16.74
CA ALA A 121 -1.21 0.66 -16.20
C ALA A 121 0.11 1.25 -15.70
N GLU A 122 0.65 2.25 -16.41
CA GLU A 122 1.85 2.98 -16.02
C GLU A 122 1.60 3.83 -14.75
N ASP A 123 0.47 4.55 -14.70
CA ASP A 123 0.06 5.33 -13.52
C ASP A 123 -0.06 4.44 -12.27
N PHE A 124 -0.62 3.23 -12.41
CA PHE A 124 -0.72 2.27 -11.31
C PHE A 124 0.64 1.83 -10.76
N ILE A 125 1.63 1.64 -11.64
CA ILE A 125 2.99 1.27 -11.25
C ILE A 125 3.66 2.43 -10.53
N GLU A 126 3.51 3.65 -11.06
CA GLU A 126 4.07 4.85 -10.44
C GLU A 126 3.46 5.14 -9.06
N GLU A 127 2.13 5.03 -8.92
CA GLU A 127 1.44 5.17 -7.63
C GLU A 127 1.95 4.18 -6.59
N TYR A 128 2.10 2.92 -6.98
CA TYR A 128 2.66 1.90 -6.11
C TYR A 128 4.09 2.27 -5.68
N ARG A 129 4.93 2.66 -6.63
CA ARG A 129 6.34 3.02 -6.37
C ARG A 129 6.45 4.18 -5.40
N ILE A 130 5.69 5.26 -5.61
CA ILE A 130 5.67 6.44 -4.74
C ILE A 130 5.20 6.05 -3.34
N THR A 131 4.15 5.23 -3.26
CA THR A 131 3.61 4.80 -1.96
C THR A 131 4.57 3.89 -1.21
N ALA A 132 5.22 2.95 -1.91
CA ALA A 132 6.21 2.06 -1.33
C ALA A 132 7.44 2.83 -0.81
N ASP A 133 7.93 3.80 -1.57
CA ASP A 133 9.03 4.69 -1.15
C ASP A 133 8.64 5.57 0.05
N LEU A 134 7.39 6.08 0.08
CA LEU A 134 6.88 6.80 1.25
C LEU A 134 6.85 5.90 2.50
N VAL A 135 6.35 4.68 2.35
CA VAL A 135 6.34 3.68 3.42
C VAL A 135 7.76 3.44 3.92
N ASP A 136 8.71 3.15 3.04
CA ASP A 136 10.08 2.87 3.46
C ASP A 136 10.71 4.06 4.19
N ARG A 137 10.43 5.30 3.79
CA ARG A 137 10.91 6.50 4.50
C ARG A 137 10.32 6.67 5.90
N VAL A 138 9.01 6.49 6.05
CA VAL A 138 8.34 6.62 7.36
C VAL A 138 8.90 5.61 8.37
N PHE A 139 9.21 4.39 7.92
CA PHE A 139 9.80 3.37 8.79
C PHE A 139 11.25 3.65 9.16
N VAL A 140 12.03 4.29 8.28
CA VAL A 140 13.42 4.67 8.60
C VAL A 140 13.47 5.73 9.71
N ASP A 141 12.58 6.73 9.69
CA ASP A 141 12.57 7.80 10.70
C ASP A 141 12.18 7.33 12.11
N GLU A 142 11.27 6.35 12.25
CA GLU A 142 10.97 5.74 13.55
C GLU A 142 12.15 4.91 14.09
N ASP A 143 12.88 4.21 13.21
CA ASP A 143 14.06 3.44 13.61
C ASP A 143 15.21 4.34 14.07
N VAL A 144 15.47 5.50 13.43
CA VAL A 144 16.52 6.42 13.92
C VAL A 144 16.17 6.99 15.30
N GLY A 145 14.88 7.21 15.58
CA GLY A 145 14.39 7.62 16.90
C GLY A 145 14.64 6.56 17.97
N SER A 146 14.42 5.29 17.66
CA SER A 146 14.72 4.17 18.56
C SER A 146 16.22 3.95 18.73
N ILE A 147 17.00 4.02 17.65
CA ILE A 147 18.45 3.84 17.66
C ILE A 147 19.14 4.96 18.46
N LEU A 148 18.71 6.23 18.32
CA LEU A 148 19.20 7.35 19.14
C LEU A 148 18.73 7.25 20.59
N GLY A 149 17.51 6.77 20.84
CA GLY A 149 16.99 6.51 22.18
C GLY A 149 17.83 5.47 22.93
N ASP A 150 18.19 4.38 22.26
CA ASP A 150 19.05 3.34 22.82
C ASP A 150 20.50 3.81 22.98
N MET A 151 21.04 4.60 22.04
CA MET A 151 22.38 5.18 22.17
C MET A 151 22.48 6.23 23.31
N LEU A 152 21.45 7.06 23.51
CA LEU A 152 21.39 8.03 24.61
C LEU A 152 21.10 7.37 25.97
N GLY A 153 20.44 6.20 25.97
CA GLY A 153 20.23 5.40 27.18
C GLY A 153 21.52 4.78 27.73
N GLN A 154 22.47 4.41 26.86
CA GLN A 154 23.75 3.84 27.28
C GLN A 154 24.77 4.87 27.80
N LEU A 155 24.57 6.17 27.54
CA LEU A 155 25.48 7.22 28.02
C LEU A 155 25.15 7.73 29.44
N ARG A 156 24.10 7.22 30.10
CA ARG A 156 23.57 7.76 31.37
C ARG A 156 23.77 6.87 32.60
N LEU A 157 24.64 5.86 32.54
CA LEU A 157 25.02 5.00 33.68
C LEU A 157 26.50 5.16 34.06
N GLY A 158 26.95 6.39 34.26
CA GLY A 158 28.34 6.70 34.60
C GLY A 158 28.53 7.81 35.65
N GLN A 159 27.49 8.16 36.39
CA GLN A 159 27.61 9.03 37.56
C GLN A 159 26.80 8.38 38.66
N ASP A 160 27.49 7.70 39.57
CA ASP A 160 27.15 7.54 40.99
C ASP A 160 28.07 6.47 41.58
N ASN A 161 29.22 6.91 42.06
CA ASN A 161 29.96 6.31 43.18
C ASN A 161 31.10 7.28 43.53
N GLU A 162 31.32 7.75 44.75
CA GLU A 162 30.63 7.70 46.02
C GLU A 162 31.40 8.74 46.83
N ALA A 163 30.73 9.78 47.32
CA ALA A 163 31.27 10.60 48.37
C ALA A 163 30.92 9.91 49.69
N ALA A 164 31.92 9.37 50.38
CA ALA A 164 31.79 8.98 51.77
C ALA A 164 33.15 9.09 52.49
N ASP A 165 33.20 10.10 53.35
CA ASP A 165 34.11 10.38 54.49
C ASP A 165 35.60 10.69 54.22
#